data_AF-A0A1B6DBR1-F1
#
_entry.id   AF-A0A1B6DBR1-F1
#
_cell.length_a   1.000
_cell.length_b   1.000
_cell.length_c   1.000
_cell.angle_alpha   90.00
_cell.angle_beta   90.00
_cell.angle_gamma   90.00
#
_symmetry.space_group_name_H-M   'P 1'
#
loop_
_entity.id
_entity.type
_entity.pdbx_description
1 polymer ?
#
loop_
_entity_poly.entity_id
_entity_poly.type
_entity_poly.pdbx_seq_one_letter_code
_entity_poly.pdbx_strand_id
1 'polypeptide(L)'
;LLTDNFIALTENRNKSESHLTTLTKMRVVTWACDWEHPSCESYADGIFQNWLNNQDNFIIPTDVKQSVFCTGLRLNSNNAAAFNAVWNYYKQSNNYADKLAVIYALGCSQSETSINYYLSFLISNDNTIRRQDKWIAFRAVVQRQTGIKPALNFIVQNYDALIEK
;
A
#
# COMPACT_ATOMS: atom_id res chain seq x y z
N LEU A 1 -25.54 0.70 -1.20
CA LEU A 1 -24.97 1.95 -0.62
C LEU A 1 -23.64 2.36 -1.25
N LEU A 2 -22.70 1.44 -1.49
CA LEU A 2 -21.44 1.76 -2.22
C LEU A 2 -21.47 1.44 -3.71
N THR A 3 -22.38 0.58 -4.15
CA THR A 3 -22.49 0.11 -5.54
C THR A 3 -22.91 1.21 -6.51
N ASP A 4 -23.82 2.09 -6.10
CA ASP A 4 -24.56 2.92 -7.07
C ASP A 4 -23.84 4.24 -7.41
N ASN A 5 -22.79 4.62 -6.66
CA ASN A 5 -22.12 5.93 -6.82
C ASN A 5 -20.60 5.93 -6.55
N PHE A 6 -19.94 4.78 -6.54
CA PHE A 6 -18.48 4.72 -6.33
C PHE A 6 -17.70 5.59 -7.33
N ILE A 7 -18.07 5.51 -8.62
CA ILE A 7 -17.46 6.29 -9.71
C ILE A 7 -17.69 7.79 -9.50
N ALA A 8 -18.91 8.19 -9.12
CA ALA A 8 -19.23 9.58 -8.83
C ALA A 8 -18.41 10.16 -7.67
N LEU A 9 -18.01 9.33 -6.70
CA LEU A 9 -17.15 9.73 -5.58
C LEU A 9 -15.68 9.93 -6.01
N THR A 10 -15.20 9.19 -7.00
CA THR A 10 -13.78 9.19 -7.41
C THR A 10 -13.46 10.10 -8.60
N GLU A 11 -14.42 10.34 -9.49
CA GLU A 11 -14.25 11.18 -10.70
C GLU A 11 -14.60 12.66 -10.48
N ASN A 12 -15.54 12.98 -9.60
CA ASN A 12 -15.93 14.36 -9.30
C ASN A 12 -15.01 15.00 -8.24
N ARG A 13 -13.73 15.17 -8.58
CA ARG A 13 -12.76 15.87 -7.73
C ARG A 13 -12.90 17.38 -7.92
N ASN A 14 -13.72 18.02 -7.10
CA ASN A 14 -13.87 19.46 -7.13
C ASN A 14 -12.88 20.13 -6.16
N LYS A 15 -12.02 21.01 -6.68
CA LYS A 15 -11.01 21.74 -5.87
C LYS A 15 -11.63 22.69 -4.85
N SER A 16 -12.92 23.03 -4.97
CA SER A 16 -13.66 23.82 -3.97
C SER A 16 -14.38 22.97 -2.91
N GLU A 17 -14.20 21.65 -2.90
CA GLU A 17 -14.79 20.80 -1.87
C GLU A 17 -14.20 21.08 -0.49
N SER A 18 -15.06 20.93 0.52
CA SER A 18 -14.64 21.04 1.92
C SER A 18 -13.62 19.94 2.25
N HIS A 19 -12.69 20.27 3.15
CA HIS A 19 -11.69 19.30 3.63
C HIS A 19 -12.34 18.01 4.19
N LEU A 20 -13.46 18.15 4.93
CA LEU A 20 -14.21 17.02 5.48
C LEU A 20 -14.80 16.12 4.39
N THR A 21 -15.29 16.70 3.29
CA THR A 21 -15.80 15.94 2.14
C THR A 21 -14.68 15.11 1.51
N THR A 22 -13.51 15.72 1.28
CA THR A 22 -12.34 15.03 0.73
C THR A 22 -11.88 13.87 1.61
N LEU A 23 -11.77 14.08 2.92
CA LEU A 23 -11.41 13.03 3.87
C LEU A 23 -12.44 11.89 3.91
N THR A 24 -13.73 12.23 3.83
CA THR A 24 -14.81 11.24 3.81
C THR A 24 -14.72 10.38 2.56
N LYS A 25 -14.54 10.99 1.38
CA LYS A 25 -14.35 10.26 0.12
C LYS A 25 -13.13 9.34 0.17
N MET A 26 -11.99 9.86 0.63
CA MET A 26 -10.76 9.08 0.84
C MET A 26 -11.04 7.85 1.73
N ARG A 27 -11.71 8.03 2.87
CA ARG A 27 -12.03 6.93 3.79
C ARG A 27 -12.96 5.90 3.16
N VAL A 28 -13.96 6.34 2.40
CA VAL A 28 -14.89 5.47 1.69
C VAL A 28 -14.16 4.64 0.62
N VAL A 29 -13.28 5.26 -0.16
CA VAL A 29 -12.47 4.56 -1.17
C VAL A 29 -11.55 3.54 -0.52
N THR A 30 -10.83 3.93 0.55
CA THR A 30 -9.97 2.99 1.29
C THR A 30 -10.75 1.79 1.78
N TRP A 31 -11.91 2.01 2.41
CA TRP A 31 -12.75 0.93 2.91
C TRP A 31 -13.23 0.02 1.76
N ALA A 32 -13.74 0.58 0.67
CA ALA A 32 -14.21 -0.21 -0.47
C ALA A 32 -13.09 -1.09 -1.08
N CYS A 33 -11.85 -0.57 -1.19
CA CYS A 33 -10.72 -1.32 -1.72
C CYS A 33 -10.16 -2.35 -0.73
N ASP A 34 -10.20 -2.06 0.57
CA ASP A 34 -9.82 -3.02 1.62
C ASP A 34 -10.76 -4.24 1.63
N TRP A 35 -12.03 -4.04 1.27
CA TRP A 35 -13.04 -5.10 1.12
C TRP A 35 -13.16 -5.65 -0.31
N GLU A 36 -12.18 -5.39 -1.17
CA GLU A 36 -12.11 -5.98 -2.53
C GLU A 36 -13.36 -5.68 -3.37
N HIS A 37 -13.99 -4.51 -3.16
CA HIS A 37 -15.17 -4.14 -3.92
C HIS A 37 -14.82 -3.97 -5.41
N PRO A 38 -15.53 -4.63 -6.35
CA PRO A 38 -15.13 -4.70 -7.76
C PRO A 38 -14.90 -3.33 -8.43
N SER A 39 -15.76 -2.34 -8.15
CA SER A 39 -15.59 -0.98 -8.69
C SER A 39 -14.35 -0.28 -8.13
N CYS A 40 -13.97 -0.55 -6.88
CA CYS A 40 -12.75 0.00 -6.29
C CYS A 40 -11.53 -0.67 -6.89
N GLU A 41 -11.57 -1.99 -7.06
CA GLU A 41 -10.48 -2.74 -7.66
C GLU A 41 -10.20 -2.30 -9.09
N SER A 42 -11.24 -2.21 -9.93
CA SER A 42 -11.10 -1.75 -11.31
C SER A 42 -10.56 -0.31 -11.38
N TYR A 43 -11.07 0.59 -10.54
CA TYR A 43 -10.60 1.98 -10.48
C TYR A 43 -9.14 2.07 -10.03
N ALA A 44 -8.80 1.42 -8.92
CA ALA A 44 -7.49 1.49 -8.31
C ALA A 44 -6.43 0.79 -9.17
N ASP A 45 -6.74 -0.37 -9.75
CA ASP A 45 -5.84 -1.06 -10.68
C ASP A 45 -5.66 -0.27 -11.97
N GLY A 46 -6.70 0.33 -12.54
CA GLY A 46 -6.57 1.20 -13.72
C GLY A 46 -5.58 2.35 -13.50
N ILE A 47 -5.65 3.02 -12.34
CA ILE A 47 -4.67 4.06 -11.96
C ILE A 47 -3.28 3.44 -11.74
N PHE A 48 -3.21 2.29 -11.09
CA PHE A 48 -1.95 1.60 -10.81
C PHE A 48 -1.22 1.19 -12.10
N GLN A 49 -1.92 0.60 -13.07
CA GLN A 49 -1.37 0.22 -14.37
C GLN A 49 -0.88 1.46 -15.14
N ASN A 50 -1.64 2.55 -15.13
CA ASN A 50 -1.21 3.80 -15.76
C ASN A 50 0.07 4.34 -15.10
N TRP A 51 0.12 4.34 -13.77
CA TRP A 51 1.32 4.70 -13.02
C TRP A 51 2.50 3.79 -13.35
N LEU A 52 2.30 2.47 -13.39
CA LEU A 52 3.36 1.50 -13.62
C LEU A 52 4.01 1.69 -15.00
N ASN A 53 3.21 2.03 -16.01
CA ASN A 53 3.64 2.28 -17.39
C ASN A 53 4.24 3.69 -17.60
N ASN A 54 3.92 4.66 -16.74
CA ASN A 54 4.26 6.08 -16.94
C ASN A 54 4.82 6.74 -15.66
N GLN A 55 5.73 6.08 -14.94
CA GLN A 55 6.19 6.52 -13.61
C GLN A 55 6.76 7.95 -13.58
N ASP A 56 7.40 8.40 -14.67
CA ASP A 56 7.99 9.74 -14.75
C ASP A 56 6.95 10.86 -15.01
N ASN A 57 5.79 10.51 -15.56
CA ASN A 57 4.80 11.48 -16.06
C ASN A 57 3.44 11.38 -15.34
N PHE A 58 3.21 10.33 -14.57
CA PHE A 58 1.94 10.08 -13.90
C PHE A 58 2.07 10.14 -12.38
N ILE A 59 1.34 11.07 -11.76
CA ILE A 59 1.30 11.22 -10.31
C ILE A 59 0.00 10.60 -9.80
N ILE A 60 0.13 9.55 -8.98
CA ILE A 60 -1.03 8.99 -8.28
C ILE A 60 -1.57 10.04 -7.30
N PRO A 61 -2.87 10.35 -7.34
CA PRO A 61 -3.43 11.33 -6.44
C PRO A 61 -3.32 10.90 -4.97
N THR A 62 -2.94 11.84 -4.10
CA THR A 62 -2.57 11.57 -2.70
C THR A 62 -3.68 10.92 -1.87
N ASP A 63 -4.94 11.28 -2.13
CA ASP A 63 -6.13 10.77 -1.46
C ASP A 63 -6.45 9.30 -1.75
N VAL A 64 -5.95 8.74 -2.85
CA VAL A 64 -6.18 7.33 -3.21
C VAL A 64 -4.89 6.52 -3.27
N LYS A 65 -3.73 7.14 -3.04
CA LYS A 65 -2.40 6.54 -3.24
C LYS A 65 -2.20 5.22 -2.52
N GLN A 66 -2.56 5.15 -1.24
CA GLN A 66 -2.47 3.90 -0.48
C GLN A 66 -3.35 2.81 -1.09
N SER A 67 -4.59 3.12 -1.45
CA SER A 67 -5.54 2.16 -2.04
C SER A 67 -5.11 1.70 -3.42
N VAL A 68 -4.58 2.60 -4.24
CA VAL A 68 -4.03 2.31 -5.58
C VAL A 68 -2.84 1.36 -5.47
N PHE A 69 -1.84 1.69 -4.66
CA PHE A 69 -0.68 0.80 -4.48
C PHE A 69 -1.06 -0.54 -3.85
N CYS A 70 -1.90 -0.53 -2.81
CA CYS A 70 -2.33 -1.75 -2.12
C CYS A 70 -3.08 -2.70 -3.06
N THR A 71 -4.07 -2.18 -3.80
CA THR A 71 -4.85 -2.95 -4.78
C THR A 71 -3.98 -3.44 -5.92
N GLY A 72 -3.13 -2.56 -6.47
CA GLY A 72 -2.19 -2.92 -7.53
C GLY A 72 -1.28 -4.07 -7.12
N LEU A 73 -0.67 -4.00 -5.93
CA LEU A 73 0.19 -5.07 -5.40
C LEU A 73 -0.57 -6.38 -5.12
N ARG A 74 -1.85 -6.28 -4.73
CA ARG A 74 -2.71 -7.44 -4.51
C ARG A 74 -3.03 -8.15 -5.83
N LEU A 75 -3.51 -7.42 -6.82
CA LEU A 75 -3.94 -7.96 -8.11
C LEU A 75 -2.78 -8.35 -9.04
N ASN A 76 -1.61 -7.75 -8.86
CA ASN A 76 -0.40 -8.02 -9.65
C ASN A 76 0.63 -8.84 -8.85
N SER A 77 0.17 -9.74 -7.96
CA SER A 77 1.04 -10.50 -7.04
C SER A 77 2.09 -11.37 -7.72
N ASN A 78 1.80 -11.87 -8.93
CA ASN A 78 2.75 -12.64 -9.74
C ASN A 78 3.76 -11.76 -10.49
N ASN A 79 3.62 -10.44 -10.45
CA ASN A 79 4.50 -9.49 -11.12
C ASN A 79 5.50 -8.88 -10.13
N ALA A 80 6.66 -9.51 -9.99
CA ALA A 80 7.72 -9.00 -9.13
C ALA A 80 8.20 -7.58 -9.51
N ALA A 81 8.10 -7.19 -10.79
CA ALA A 81 8.46 -5.85 -11.24
C ALA A 81 7.50 -4.78 -10.70
N ALA A 82 6.21 -5.10 -10.57
CA ALA A 82 5.23 -4.21 -9.94
C ALA A 82 5.59 -3.95 -8.47
N PHE A 83 5.92 -5.00 -7.71
CA PHE A 83 6.40 -4.84 -6.33
C PHE A 83 7.67 -4.00 -6.26
N ASN A 84 8.66 -4.29 -7.11
CA ASN A 84 9.92 -3.54 -7.15
C ASN A 84 9.72 -2.07 -7.51
N ALA A 85 8.80 -1.74 -8.42
CA ALA A 85 8.46 -0.37 -8.75
C ALA A 85 7.92 0.38 -7.53
N VAL A 86 6.96 -0.20 -6.81
CA VAL A 86 6.39 0.41 -5.59
C VAL A 86 7.45 0.55 -4.50
N TRP A 87 8.30 -0.45 -4.33
CA TRP A 87 9.42 -0.40 -3.39
C TRP A 87 10.45 0.68 -3.75
N ASN A 88 10.76 0.85 -5.03
CA ASN A 88 11.65 1.91 -5.49
C ASN A 88 11.03 3.29 -5.27
N TYR A 89 9.73 3.45 -5.51
CA TYR A 89 9.00 4.68 -5.19
C TYR A 89 9.12 5.04 -3.70
N TYR A 90 8.96 4.07 -2.79
CA TYR A 90 9.18 4.27 -1.35
C TYR A 90 10.59 4.81 -1.03
N LYS A 91 11.62 4.18 -1.62
CA LYS A 91 13.02 4.54 -1.37
C LYS A 91 13.36 5.94 -1.88
N GLN A 92 12.81 6.33 -3.04
CA GLN A 92 13.10 7.61 -3.69
C GLN A 92 12.26 8.77 -3.15
N SER A 93 11.09 8.50 -2.57
CA SER A 93 10.22 9.56 -2.06
C SER A 93 10.87 10.30 -0.90
N ASN A 94 10.82 11.63 -0.91
CA ASN A 94 11.18 12.49 0.23
C ASN A 94 9.96 12.92 1.06
N ASN A 95 8.75 12.56 0.62
CA ASN A 95 7.50 12.92 1.28
C ASN A 95 7.12 11.81 2.28
N TYR A 96 7.00 12.17 3.56
CA TYR A 96 6.66 11.20 4.61
C TYR A 96 5.26 10.59 4.45
N ALA A 97 4.27 11.37 4.02
CA ALA A 97 2.91 10.86 3.80
C ALA A 97 2.88 9.82 2.68
N ASP A 98 3.65 10.05 1.60
CA ASP A 98 3.81 9.08 0.51
C ASP A 98 4.53 7.82 0.99
N LYS A 99 5.60 7.96 1.79
CA LYS A 99 6.28 6.82 2.39
C LYS A 99 5.35 5.99 3.26
N LEU A 100 4.53 6.64 4.08
CA LEU A 100 3.58 5.96 4.96
C LEU A 100 2.50 5.22 4.15
N ALA A 101 1.95 5.85 3.11
CA ALA A 101 0.99 5.22 2.21
C ALA A 101 1.57 3.95 1.56
N VAL A 102 2.84 4.01 1.14
CA VAL A 102 3.52 2.87 0.51
C VAL A 102 3.86 1.78 1.52
N ILE A 103 4.29 2.12 2.74
CA ILE A 103 4.52 1.15 3.83
C ILE A 103 3.26 0.32 4.08
N TYR A 104 2.09 0.97 4.19
CA TYR A 104 0.83 0.24 4.34
C TYR A 104 0.50 -0.62 3.11
N ALA A 105 0.77 -0.11 1.90
CA ALA A 105 0.45 -0.81 0.67
C ALA A 105 1.32 -2.05 0.41
N LEU A 106 2.60 -2.03 0.79
CA LEU A 106 3.51 -3.17 0.58
C LEU A 106 3.05 -4.44 1.29
N GLY A 107 2.38 -4.29 2.45
CA GLY A 107 1.76 -5.41 3.17
C GLY A 107 0.58 -6.06 2.43
N CYS A 108 0.03 -5.42 1.39
CA CYS A 108 -1.08 -5.96 0.59
C CYS A 108 -0.66 -6.96 -0.48
N SER A 109 0.65 -7.16 -0.69
CA SER A 109 1.13 -8.16 -1.65
C SER A 109 0.66 -9.57 -1.25
N GLN A 110 0.20 -10.34 -2.22
CA GLN A 110 -0.11 -11.76 -2.01
C GLN A 110 1.08 -12.69 -2.30
N SER A 111 2.21 -12.14 -2.74
CA SER A 111 3.45 -12.89 -2.99
C SER A 111 4.21 -13.10 -1.68
N GLU A 112 4.33 -14.35 -1.25
CA GLU A 112 5.11 -14.71 -0.04
C GLU A 112 6.58 -14.26 -0.17
N THR A 113 7.17 -14.36 -1.36
CA THR A 113 8.53 -13.86 -1.64
C THR A 113 8.64 -12.36 -1.41
N SER A 114 7.68 -11.58 -1.92
CA SER A 114 7.65 -10.13 -1.74
C SER A 114 7.44 -9.72 -0.28
N ILE A 115 6.54 -10.42 0.43
CA ILE A 115 6.30 -10.18 1.86
C ILE A 115 7.53 -10.52 2.70
N ASN A 116 8.19 -11.65 2.45
CA ASN A 116 9.41 -12.02 3.16
C ASN A 116 10.56 -11.04 2.88
N TYR A 117 10.72 -10.60 1.62
CA TYR A 117 11.67 -9.55 1.28
C TYR A 117 11.36 -8.25 2.03
N TYR A 118 10.09 -7.85 2.10
CA TYR A 118 9.67 -6.65 2.83
C TYR A 118 9.94 -6.75 4.34
N LEU A 119 9.60 -7.89 4.95
CA LEU A 119 9.83 -8.14 6.38
C LEU A 119 11.32 -8.15 6.73
N SER A 120 12.21 -8.56 5.81
CA SER A 120 13.66 -8.55 6.05
C SER A 120 14.22 -7.17 6.43
N PHE A 121 13.59 -6.08 5.98
CA PHE A 121 13.98 -4.71 6.35
C PHE A 121 13.65 -4.33 7.79
N LEU A 122 12.81 -5.10 8.49
CA LEU A 122 12.51 -4.86 9.90
C LEU A 122 13.70 -5.20 10.80
N ILE A 123 14.52 -6.18 10.43
CA ILE A 123 15.74 -6.56 11.16
C ILE A 123 17.01 -6.01 10.52
N SER A 124 16.92 -5.45 9.31
CA SER A 124 18.04 -4.81 8.64
C SER A 124 18.71 -3.73 9.51
N ASN A 125 20.04 -3.65 9.37
CA ASN A 125 20.88 -2.56 9.89
C ASN A 125 20.82 -1.30 9.01
N ASP A 126 20.28 -1.40 7.79
CA ASP A 126 20.02 -0.22 6.99
C ASP A 126 18.80 0.56 7.52
N ASN A 127 18.81 1.87 7.28
CA ASN A 127 17.72 2.77 7.68
C ASN A 127 16.69 2.95 6.54
N THR A 128 16.54 1.96 5.64
CA THR A 128 15.57 2.04 4.53
C THR A 128 14.17 2.19 5.08
N ILE A 129 13.77 1.34 6.02
CA ILE A 129 12.62 1.56 6.89
C ILE A 129 13.12 2.16 8.20
N ARG A 130 12.66 3.38 8.50
CA ARG A 130 13.04 4.08 9.73
C ARG A 130 12.61 3.28 10.94
N ARG A 131 13.38 3.34 12.02
CA ARG A 131 13.11 2.61 13.27
C ARG A 131 11.67 2.78 13.75
N GLN A 132 11.15 4.00 13.76
CA GLN A 132 9.78 4.31 14.19
C GLN A 132 8.68 3.81 13.24
N ASP A 133 9.02 3.46 12.00
CA ASP A 133 8.06 2.99 10.99
C ASP A 133 8.05 1.46 10.86
N LYS A 134 9.01 0.75 11.48
CA LYS A 134 9.11 -0.72 11.43
C LYS A 134 7.87 -1.42 11.98
N TRP A 135 7.29 -0.91 13.06
CA TRP A 135 6.04 -1.48 13.60
C TRP A 135 4.85 -1.27 12.66
N ILE A 136 4.85 -0.18 11.88
CA ILE A 136 3.80 0.11 10.88
C ILE A 136 3.91 -0.89 9.73
N ALA A 137 5.13 -1.13 9.26
CA ALA A 137 5.42 -2.12 8.23
C ALA A 137 5.00 -3.53 8.67
N PHE A 138 5.35 -3.93 9.89
CA PHE A 138 4.90 -5.21 10.46
C PHE A 138 3.37 -5.29 10.55
N ARG A 139 2.72 -4.24 11.07
CA ARG A 139 1.27 -4.13 11.17
C ARG A 139 0.59 -4.29 9.81
N ALA A 140 1.13 -3.64 8.77
CA ALA A 140 0.57 -3.69 7.42
C ALA A 140 0.49 -5.12 6.87
N VAL A 141 1.46 -5.97 7.21
CA VAL A 141 1.49 -7.39 6.82
C VAL A 141 0.47 -8.20 7.64
N VAL A 142 0.49 -8.11 8.97
CA VAL A 142 -0.38 -8.97 9.82
C VAL A 142 -1.87 -8.66 9.71
N GLN A 143 -2.22 -7.46 9.23
CA GLN A 143 -3.61 -7.09 8.97
C GLN A 143 -4.21 -7.77 7.74
N ARG A 144 -3.41 -8.49 6.95
CA ARG A 144 -3.85 -9.23 5.76
C ARG A 144 -3.82 -10.72 6.03
N GLN A 145 -4.85 -11.44 5.58
CA GLN A 145 -4.95 -12.89 5.78
C GLN A 145 -3.73 -13.64 5.23
N THR A 146 -3.22 -13.22 4.07
CA THR A 146 -2.02 -13.78 3.44
C THR A 146 -0.73 -13.45 4.19
N GLY A 147 -0.72 -12.40 5.02
CA GLY A 147 0.45 -11.94 5.76
C GLY A 147 0.61 -12.56 7.15
N ILE A 148 -0.44 -13.17 7.73
CA ILE A 148 -0.39 -13.75 9.08
C ILE A 148 0.72 -14.81 9.21
N LYS A 149 0.73 -15.81 8.32
CA LYS A 149 1.70 -16.91 8.36
C LYS A 149 3.14 -16.42 8.13
N PRO A 150 3.44 -15.62 7.08
CA PRO A 150 4.77 -15.04 6.90
C PRO A 150 5.25 -14.23 8.10
N ALA A 151 4.39 -13.39 8.68
CA ALA A 151 4.76 -12.57 9.82
C ALA A 151 5.02 -13.38 11.09
N LEU A 152 4.22 -14.42 11.36
CA LEU A 152 4.47 -15.32 12.48
C LEU A 152 5.80 -16.07 12.31
N ASN A 153 6.04 -16.62 11.12
CA ASN A 153 7.31 -17.27 10.78
C ASN A 153 8.49 -16.30 10.97
N PHE A 154 8.34 -15.05 10.52
CA PHE A 154 9.35 -14.02 10.64
C PHE A 154 9.68 -13.71 12.10
N ILE A 155 8.69 -13.59 12.99
CA ILE A 155 8.93 -13.39 14.43
C ILE A 155 9.71 -14.58 15.00
N VAL A 156 9.24 -15.81 14.76
CA VAL A 156 9.85 -17.03 15.32
C VAL A 156 11.30 -17.17 14.88
N GLN A 157 11.60 -16.87 13.61
CA GLN A 157 12.94 -17.03 13.05
C GLN A 157 13.90 -15.90 13.46
N ASN A 158 13.39 -14.74 13.86
CA ASN A 158 14.22 -13.54 14.08
C ASN A 158 14.00 -12.91 15.45
N TYR A 159 13.53 -13.68 16.44
CA TYR A 159 13.19 -13.18 17.78
C TYR A 159 14.35 -12.39 18.41
N ASP A 160 15.57 -12.95 18.41
CA ASP A 160 16.75 -12.31 19.01
C ASP A 160 17.11 -10.99 18.29
N ALA A 161 17.05 -10.97 16.96
CA ALA A 161 17.31 -9.75 16.19
C ALA A 161 16.23 -8.68 16.40
N LEU A 162 14.98 -9.07 16.68
CA LEU A 162 13.88 -8.14 16.89
C LEU A 162 13.94 -7.46 18.27
N ILE A 163 14.37 -8.17 19.31
CA ILE A 163 14.49 -7.59 20.67
C ILE A 163 15.64 -6.57 20.77
N GLU A 164 16.63 -6.64 19.88
CA GLU A 164 17.77 -5.72 19.82
C GLU A 164 17.49 -4.43 19.03
N LYS A 165 16.36 -4.35 18.30
CA LYS A 165 16.01 -3.27 17.37
C LYS A 165 14.98 -2.29 17.93
#